data_AF-A0A226MK85-F1
#
_entry.id   AF-A0A226MK85-F1
#
_cell.length_a   1.000
_cell.length_b   1.000
_cell.length_c   1.000
_cell.angle_alpha   90.00
_cell.angle_beta   90.00
_cell.angle_gamma   90.00
#
_symmetry.space_group_name_H-M   'P 1'
#
loop_
_entity.id
_entity.type
_entity.pdbx_description
1 polymer ?
#
loop_
_entity_poly.entity_id
_entity_poly.type
_entity_poly.pdbx_seq_one_letter_code
_entity_poly.pdbx_strand_id
1 'polypeptide(L)'
;DVELLRFSLLLIQSWLSPVQYLSKVFTNNLVFGTSDRVFEKLKDLEEGILALMRERTYVPEEQRFTTKSSQAAFCYSETIPAPTGKDDAQQKSDVELLRFSLLLIQSWLSPVQYLSKVFTNNLVFGTSDRVFEKLKDLEEGILALMR
;
A
#
# COMPACT_ATOMS: atom_id res chain seq x y z
N ASP A 1 -16.87 -7.45 10.05
CA ASP A 1 -17.15 -7.71 8.63
C ASP A 1 -15.94 -8.39 7.99
N VAL A 2 -16.13 -9.53 7.34
CA VAL A 2 -15.05 -10.31 6.68
C VAL A 2 -14.70 -9.70 5.32
N GLU A 3 -15.67 -9.11 4.62
CA GLU A 3 -15.43 -8.48 3.31
C GLU A 3 -14.56 -7.23 3.44
N LEU A 4 -14.74 -6.48 4.52
CA LEU A 4 -13.86 -5.35 4.85
C LEU A 4 -12.42 -5.81 5.13
N LEU A 5 -12.23 -6.94 5.82
CA LEU A 5 -10.89 -7.49 6.08
C LEU A 5 -10.24 -7.96 4.77
N ARG A 6 -11.00 -8.59 3.87
CA ARG A 6 -10.54 -8.96 2.53
C ARG A 6 -10.13 -7.74 1.70
N PHE A 7 -10.96 -6.70 1.69
CA PHE A 7 -10.64 -5.43 1.01
C PHE A 7 -9.36 -4.80 1.58
N SER A 8 -9.22 -4.79 2.90
CA SER A 8 -8.05 -4.23 3.59
C SER A 8 -6.78 -5.03 3.30
N LEU A 9 -6.89 -6.37 3.25
CA LEU A 9 -5.78 -7.25 2.87
C LEU A 9 -5.32 -6.98 1.44
N LEU A 10 -6.26 -6.90 0.49
CA LEU A 10 -5.97 -6.59 -0.91
C LEU A 10 -5.32 -5.21 -1.05
N LEU A 11 -5.79 -4.24 -0.27
CA LEU A 11 -5.18 -2.92 -0.20
C LEU A 11 -3.73 -3.06 0.26
N ILE A 12 -3.44 -3.64 1.42
CA ILE A 12 -2.04 -3.76 1.91
C ILE A 12 -1.15 -4.56 0.95
N GLN A 13 -1.66 -5.64 0.36
CA GLN A 13 -0.91 -6.44 -0.60
C GLN A 13 -0.50 -5.65 -1.84
N SER A 14 -1.36 -4.75 -2.31
CA SER A 14 -1.04 -3.87 -3.43
C SER A 14 0.05 -2.83 -3.13
N TRP A 15 0.45 -2.65 -1.86
CA TRP A 15 1.52 -1.72 -1.46
C TRP A 15 2.89 -2.38 -1.33
N LEU A 16 2.92 -3.70 -1.14
CA LEU A 16 4.18 -4.41 -0.92
C LEU A 16 5.13 -4.24 -2.10
N SER A 17 4.63 -4.44 -3.32
CA SER A 17 5.45 -4.31 -4.53
C SER A 17 5.91 -2.87 -4.79
N PRO A 18 5.05 -1.83 -4.75
CA PRO A 18 5.49 -0.46 -4.92
C PRO A 18 6.48 0.02 -3.85
N VAL A 19 6.26 -0.29 -2.57
CA VAL A 19 7.16 0.13 -1.48
C VAL A 19 8.51 -0.58 -1.56
N GLN A 20 8.50 -1.88 -1.88
CA GLN A 20 9.74 -2.63 -2.14
C GLN A 20 10.47 -2.15 -3.39
N TYR A 21 9.74 -1.59 -4.35
CA TYR A 21 10.34 -1.00 -5.54
C TYR A 21 11.00 0.35 -5.23
N LEU A 22 10.37 1.19 -4.40
CA LEU A 22 10.97 2.44 -3.94
C LEU A 22 12.31 2.21 -3.24
N SER A 23 12.46 1.17 -2.41
CA SER A 23 13.76 0.83 -1.80
C SER A 23 14.80 0.33 -2.81
N LYS A 24 14.38 -0.23 -3.94
CA LYS A 24 15.30 -0.69 -5.00
C LYS A 24 15.76 0.42 -5.95
N VAL A 25 14.93 1.43 -6.18
CA VAL A 25 15.22 2.52 -7.13
C VAL A 25 16.00 3.64 -6.48
N PHE A 26 15.69 3.99 -5.23
CA PHE A 26 16.35 5.10 -4.56
C PHE A 26 17.50 4.60 -3.66
N THR A 27 18.73 4.97 -4.02
CA THR A 27 19.95 4.70 -3.23
C THR A 27 20.15 5.70 -2.08
N ASN A 28 19.29 6.71 -1.98
CA ASN A 28 19.33 7.69 -0.90
C ASN A 28 19.01 6.99 0.44
N ASN A 29 19.94 7.06 1.41
CA ASN A 29 19.80 6.38 2.71
C ASN A 29 18.50 6.74 3.47
N LEU A 30 17.98 7.96 3.31
CA LEU A 30 16.74 8.38 3.95
C LEU A 30 15.52 7.72 3.29
N VAL A 31 15.49 7.71 1.95
CA VAL A 31 14.38 7.11 1.18
C VAL A 31 14.42 5.59 1.32
N PHE A 32 15.58 4.98 1.13
CA PHE A 32 15.81 3.55 1.35
C PHE A 32 15.37 3.10 2.75
N GLY A 33 15.89 3.76 3.80
CA GLY A 33 15.57 3.39 5.18
C GLY A 33 14.10 3.64 5.56
N THR A 34 13.45 4.62 4.94
CA THR A 34 12.01 4.86 5.16
C THR A 34 11.16 3.81 4.43
N SER A 35 11.49 3.50 3.18
CA SER A 35 10.80 2.49 2.38
C SER A 35 10.87 1.10 3.01
N ASP A 36 12.05 0.66 3.48
CA ASP A 36 12.19 -0.63 4.17
C ASP A 36 11.33 -0.69 5.45
N ARG A 37 11.34 0.38 6.27
CA ARG A 37 10.53 0.42 7.49
C ARG A 37 9.02 0.45 7.21
N VAL A 38 8.60 1.03 6.09
CA VAL A 38 7.20 1.00 5.64
C VAL A 38 6.84 -0.39 5.13
N PHE A 39 7.74 -1.05 4.39
CA PHE A 39 7.54 -2.42 3.91
C PHE A 39 7.31 -3.40 5.06
N GLU A 40 8.17 -3.37 6.09
CA GLU A 40 8.03 -4.24 7.26
C GLU A 40 6.69 -4.01 7.97
N LYS A 41 6.28 -2.74 8.16
CA LYS A 41 4.97 -2.43 8.77
C LYS A 41 3.78 -2.89 7.93
N LEU A 42 3.89 -2.82 6.61
CA LEU A 42 2.86 -3.34 5.71
C LEU A 42 2.78 -4.86 5.80
N LYS A 43 3.92 -5.54 5.97
CA LYS A 43 3.96 -6.98 6.22
C LYS A 43 3.34 -7.36 7.56
N ASP A 44 3.66 -6.65 8.64
CA ASP A 44 3.02 -6.86 9.95
C ASP A 44 1.49 -6.68 9.88
N LEU A 45 1.02 -5.67 9.13
CA LEU A 45 -0.40 -5.42 8.91
C LEU A 45 -1.07 -6.52 8.07
N GLU A 46 -0.40 -7.02 7.02
CA GLU A 46 -0.86 -8.15 6.21
C GLU A 46 -1.09 -9.39 7.09
N GLU A 47 -0.08 -9.73 7.90
CA GLU A 47 -0.13 -10.87 8.80
C GLU A 47 -1.21 -10.72 9.88
N GLY A 48 -1.33 -9.54 10.47
CA GLY A 48 -2.38 -9.24 11.46
C GLY A 48 -3.79 -9.36 10.89
N ILE A 49 -4.02 -8.90 9.65
CA ILE A 49 -5.31 -9.05 8.98
C ILE A 49 -5.57 -10.51 8.61
N LEU A 50 -4.57 -11.25 8.12
CA LEU A 50 -4.69 -12.69 7.85
C LEU A 50 -5.04 -13.48 9.11
N ALA A 51 -4.45 -13.13 10.26
CA ALA A 51 -4.77 -13.72 11.55
C ALA A 51 -6.21 -13.41 11.98
N LEU A 52 -6.64 -12.14 11.89
CA LEU A 52 -8.01 -11.73 12.20
C LEU A 52 -9.05 -12.38 11.28
N MET A 53 -8.72 -12.57 10.00
CA MET A 53 -9.58 -13.34 9.09
C MET A 53 -9.67 -14.78 9.55
N ARG A 54 -8.54 -15.44 9.85
CA ARG A 54 -8.52 -16.83 10.34
C ARG A 54 -9.34 -17.02 11.62
N GLU A 55 -9.23 -16.10 12.57
CA GLU A 55 -10.01 -16.12 13.82
C GLU A 55 -11.51 -15.91 13.58
N ARG A 56 -11.90 -15.12 12.57
CA ARG A 56 -13.30 -14.85 12.20
C ARG A 56 -13.89 -15.85 11.21
N THR A 57 -13.06 -16.57 10.46
CA THR A 57 -13.46 -17.57 9.48
C THR A 57 -13.03 -18.96 9.93
N TYR A 58 -13.70 -19.52 10.94
CA TYR A 58 -13.78 -20.97 11.07
C TYR A 58 -14.75 -21.47 9.97
N VAL A 59 -14.27 -21.51 8.73
CA VAL A 59 -15.03 -21.93 7.54
C VAL A 59 -14.34 -23.18 6.95
N PRO A 60 -15.06 -24.32 6.80
CA PRO A 60 -14.47 -25.58 6.32
C PRO A 60 -13.86 -25.47 4.92
N GLU A 61 -12.81 -26.26 4.69
CA GLU A 61 -11.97 -26.37 3.48
C GLU A 61 -12.77 -26.45 2.15
N GLU A 62 -14.02 -26.91 2.21
CA GLU A 62 -14.90 -27.23 1.08
C GLU A 62 -15.48 -26.01 0.33
N GLN A 63 -15.42 -24.80 0.90
CA GLN A 63 -15.94 -23.57 0.26
C GLN A 63 -14.88 -22.74 -0.48
N ARG A 64 -13.63 -23.21 -0.59
CA ARG A 64 -12.55 -22.47 -1.26
C ARG A 64 -12.75 -22.29 -2.77
N PHE A 65 -13.68 -23.02 -3.40
CA PHE A 65 -13.87 -23.01 -4.86
C PHE A 65 -15.09 -22.23 -5.38
N THR A 66 -15.87 -21.57 -4.52
CA THR A 66 -17.03 -20.76 -4.95
C THR A 66 -16.80 -19.25 -4.92
N THR A 67 -15.55 -18.78 -4.82
CA THR A 67 -15.21 -17.36 -4.96
C THR A 67 -14.95 -16.98 -6.42
N LYS A 68 -15.85 -17.36 -7.34
CA LYS A 68 -15.94 -16.75 -8.67
C LYS A 68 -16.97 -15.62 -8.61
N SER A 69 -16.67 -14.54 -7.90
CA SER A 69 -17.31 -13.22 -8.00
C SER A 69 -17.10 -12.44 -6.70
N SER A 70 -15.93 -11.83 -6.56
CA SER A 70 -15.90 -10.42 -6.17
C SER A 70 -15.35 -9.73 -7.42
N GLN A 71 -16.05 -8.71 -7.93
CA GLN A 71 -15.59 -7.89 -9.06
C GLN A 71 -14.08 -7.70 -8.96
N ALA A 72 -13.34 -7.93 -10.07
CA ALA A 72 -11.89 -7.85 -10.13
C ALA A 72 -11.38 -6.77 -9.17
N ALA A 73 -10.66 -7.18 -8.13
CA ALA A 73 -10.21 -6.27 -7.09
C ALA A 73 -9.36 -5.18 -7.77
N PHE A 74 -9.93 -3.98 -7.88
CA PHE A 74 -9.31 -2.87 -8.59
C PHE A 74 -8.34 -2.17 -7.65
N CYS A 75 -7.06 -2.17 -7.99
CA CYS A 75 -6.08 -1.43 -7.21
C CYS A 75 -6.21 0.07 -7.55
N TYR A 76 -6.22 0.96 -6.56
CA TYR A 76 -6.28 2.41 -6.79
C TYR A 76 -5.12 2.92 -7.64
N SER A 77 -4.01 2.18 -7.67
CA SER A 77 -2.82 2.46 -8.49
C SER A 77 -2.79 1.76 -9.85
N GLU A 78 -3.78 0.91 -10.19
CA GLU A 78 -3.76 0.04 -11.38
C GLU A 78 -3.76 0.83 -12.70
N THR A 79 -4.31 2.04 -12.69
CA THR A 79 -4.35 2.95 -13.85
C THR A 79 -3.14 3.87 -13.93
N ILE A 80 -2.22 3.83 -12.96
CA ILE A 80 -1.01 4.63 -12.97
C ILE A 80 0.02 3.88 -13.84
N PRO A 81 0.51 4.48 -14.95
CA PRO A 81 1.49 3.83 -15.81
C PRO A 81 2.87 3.85 -15.15
N ALA A 82 3.07 2.98 -14.15
CA ALA A 82 4.32 2.89 -13.40
C ALA A 82 5.40 2.17 -14.23
N PRO A 83 6.68 2.58 -14.12
CA PRO A 83 7.79 1.74 -14.57
C PRO A 83 7.78 0.47 -13.71
N THR A 84 7.41 -0.67 -14.30
CA THR A 84 7.26 -1.94 -13.58
C THR A 84 8.56 -2.72 -13.50
N GLY A 85 9.54 -2.40 -14.37
CA GLY A 85 10.88 -2.99 -14.40
C GLY A 85 11.99 -2.04 -13.95
N LYS A 86 13.15 -2.61 -13.63
CA LYS A 86 14.38 -1.84 -13.34
C LYS A 86 14.85 -1.07 -14.58
N ASP A 87 14.86 -1.74 -15.73
CA ASP A 87 15.30 -1.15 -16.99
C ASP A 87 14.37 -0.02 -17.42
N ASP A 88 13.06 -0.19 -17.20
CA ASP A 88 12.04 0.84 -17.47
C ASP A 88 12.28 2.10 -16.64
N ALA A 89 12.56 1.96 -15.34
CA ALA A 89 12.86 3.13 -14.50
C ALA A 89 14.19 3.79 -14.84
N GLN A 90 15.22 3.02 -15.19
CA GLN A 90 16.52 3.58 -15.58
C GLN A 90 16.44 4.41 -16.86
N GLN A 91 15.43 4.16 -17.70
CA GLN A 91 15.15 4.95 -18.89
C GLN A 91 14.31 6.22 -18.62
N LYS A 92 13.81 6.41 -17.40
CA LYS A 92 13.04 7.58 -17.00
C LYS A 92 13.94 8.66 -16.43
N SER A 93 13.60 9.91 -16.71
CA SER A 93 14.21 11.04 -16.02
C SER A 93 13.80 11.06 -14.53
N ASP A 94 14.63 11.66 -13.69
CA ASP A 94 14.34 11.84 -12.26
C ASP A 94 12.99 12.53 -12.04
N VAL A 95 12.63 13.50 -12.89
CA VAL A 95 11.35 14.21 -12.83
C VAL A 95 10.17 13.30 -13.18
N GLU A 96 10.32 12.39 -14.16
CA GLU A 96 9.29 11.39 -14.45
C GLU A 96 9.10 10.44 -13.28
N LEU A 97 10.19 9.95 -12.68
CA LEU A 97 10.14 9.07 -11.51
C LEU A 97 9.49 9.76 -10.30
N LEU A 98 9.78 11.04 -10.06
CA LEU A 98 9.14 11.84 -9.02
C LEU A 98 7.64 12.03 -9.30
N ARG A 99 7.24 12.28 -10.55
CA ARG A 99 5.82 12.37 -10.94
C ARG A 99 5.06 11.07 -10.73
N PHE A 100 5.65 9.92 -11.09
CA PHE A 100 5.05 8.61 -10.82
C PHE A 100 4.89 8.37 -9.33
N SER A 101 5.93 8.67 -8.55
CA SER A 101 5.93 8.53 -7.09
C SER A 101 4.85 9.40 -6.44
N LEU A 102 4.69 10.64 -6.91
CA LEU A 102 3.67 11.57 -6.43
C LEU A 102 2.24 11.04 -6.69
N LEU A 103 1.96 10.61 -7.93
CA LEU A 103 0.65 10.06 -8.30
C LEU A 103 0.31 8.82 -7.47
N LEU A 104 1.31 7.96 -7.24
CA LEU A 104 1.15 6.79 -6.40
C LEU A 104 0.74 7.21 -4.98
N ILE A 105 1.50 8.06 -4.31
CA ILE A 105 1.20 8.54 -2.95
C ILE A 105 -0.19 9.17 -2.87
N GLN A 106 -0.55 10.01 -3.84
CA GLN A 106 -1.85 10.68 -3.87
C GLN A 106 -3.02 9.70 -4.01
N SER A 107 -2.85 8.63 -4.80
CA SER A 107 -3.87 7.59 -4.93
C SER A 107 -4.20 6.88 -3.60
N TRP A 108 -3.28 6.94 -2.63
CA TRP A 108 -3.40 6.26 -1.35
C TRP A 108 -3.97 7.08 -0.20
N LEU A 109 -4.02 8.40 -0.30
CA LEU A 109 -4.51 9.27 0.76
C LEU A 109 -5.97 8.94 1.14
N SER A 110 -6.84 8.82 0.15
CA SER A 110 -8.27 8.52 0.38
C SER A 110 -8.51 7.11 0.93
N PRO A 111 -7.91 6.03 0.37
CA PRO A 111 -8.07 4.69 0.94
C PRO A 111 -7.58 4.54 2.39
N VAL A 112 -6.42 5.10 2.73
CA VAL A 112 -5.89 5.02 4.12
C VAL A 112 -6.76 5.82 5.09
N GLN A 113 -7.22 7.01 4.68
CA GLN A 113 -8.13 7.80 5.50
C GLN A 113 -9.51 7.13 5.65
N TYR A 114 -9.94 6.33 4.67
CA TYR A 114 -11.14 5.51 4.80
C TYR A 114 -10.92 4.38 5.80
N LEU A 115 -9.79 3.67 5.74
CA LEU A 115 -9.47 2.59 6.68
C LEU A 115 -9.51 3.05 8.15
N SER A 116 -8.97 4.22 8.49
CA SER A 116 -9.00 4.71 9.87
C SER A 116 -10.43 4.98 10.38
N LYS A 117 -11.36 5.32 9.48
CA LYS A 117 -12.77 5.55 9.83
C LYS A 117 -13.56 4.26 10.06
N VAL A 118 -13.21 3.18 9.34
CA VAL A 118 -13.97 1.91 9.43
C VAL A 118 -13.41 0.99 10.53
N PHE A 119 -12.12 1.08 10.84
CA PHE A 119 -11.53 0.31 11.93
C PHE A 119 -11.37 1.17 13.19
N THR A 120 -12.34 1.07 14.10
CA THR A 120 -12.31 1.69 15.44
C THR A 120 -11.46 0.91 16.45
N ASN A 121 -10.77 -0.15 16.02
CA ASN A 121 -9.89 -0.92 16.89
C ASN A 121 -8.54 -0.19 17.08
N ASN A 122 -8.12 0.03 18.33
CA ASN A 122 -6.95 0.83 18.70
C ASN A 122 -5.65 0.41 17.99
N LEU A 123 -5.49 -0.87 17.62
CA LEU A 123 -4.31 -1.34 16.87
C LEU A 123 -4.26 -0.84 15.42
N VAL A 124 -5.41 -0.77 14.74
CA VAL A 124 -5.50 -0.38 13.32
C VAL A 124 -5.68 1.12 13.19
N PHE A 125 -6.46 1.75 14.08
CA PHE A 125 -6.70 3.18 14.13
C PHE A 125 -5.41 3.98 14.26
N GLY A 126 -4.59 3.68 15.28
CA GLY A 126 -3.34 4.38 15.53
C GLY A 126 -2.27 4.15 14.46
N THR A 127 -2.37 3.05 13.70
CA THR A 127 -1.43 2.74 12.63
C THR A 127 -1.82 3.44 11.33
N SER A 128 -3.11 3.46 10.99
CA SER A 128 -3.64 4.08 9.77
C SER A 128 -3.42 5.60 9.74
N ASP A 129 -3.69 6.30 10.85
CA ASP A 129 -3.46 7.75 10.92
C ASP A 129 -1.97 8.10 10.80
N ARG A 130 -1.09 7.32 11.44
CA ARG A 130 0.36 7.52 11.32
C ARG A 130 0.86 7.27 9.90
N VAL A 131 0.26 6.31 9.18
CA VAL A 131 0.57 6.05 7.77
C VAL A 131 0.10 7.23 6.91
N PHE A 132 -1.10 7.76 7.16
CA PHE A 132 -1.61 8.94 6.45
C PHE A 132 -0.69 10.15 6.60
N GLU A 133 -0.27 10.48 7.81
CA GLU A 133 0.66 11.59 8.06
C GLU A 133 2.00 11.37 7.33
N LYS A 134 2.51 10.13 7.31
CA LYS A 134 3.76 9.82 6.59
C LYS A 134 3.63 9.91 5.08
N LEU A 135 2.46 9.59 4.52
CA LEU A 135 2.19 9.81 3.10
C LEU A 135 2.13 11.30 2.77
N LYS A 136 1.58 12.13 3.67
CA LYS A 136 1.56 13.58 3.53
C LYS A 136 2.96 14.18 3.57
N ASP A 137 3.79 13.78 4.54
CA ASP A 137 5.21 14.16 4.60
C ASP A 137 5.94 13.83 3.27
N LEU A 138 5.65 12.64 2.71
CA LEU A 138 6.29 12.18 1.48
C LEU A 138 5.79 12.92 0.22
N GLU A 139 4.48 13.21 0.15
CA GLU A 139 3.89 14.05 -0.90
C GLU A 139 4.58 15.43 -0.92
N GLU A 140 4.72 16.07 0.24
CA GLU A 140 5.37 17.38 0.36
C GLU A 140 6.86 17.32 -0.02
N GLY A 141 7.57 16.29 0.44
CA GLY A 141 8.98 16.08 0.10
C GLY A 141 9.21 15.92 -1.40
N ILE A 142 8.37 15.16 -2.09
CA ILE A 142 8.46 14.99 -3.55
C ILE A 142 8.12 16.28 -4.29
N LEU A 143 7.07 17.00 -3.86
CA LEU A 143 6.72 18.29 -4.44
C LEU A 143 7.85 19.31 -4.30
N ALA A 144 8.61 19.27 -3.20
CA ALA A 144 9.77 20.12 -3.01
C ALA A 144 10.94 19.75 -3.93
N LEU A 145 11.18 18.45 -4.16
CA LEU A 145 12.22 17.97 -5.09
C LEU A 145 11.92 18.26 -6.56
N MET A 146 10.66 18.53 -6.90
CA MET A 146 10.23 18.85 -8.27
C MET A 146 10.28 20.35 -8.62
N ARG A 147 10.64 21.22 -7.66
CA ARG A 147 10.81 22.67 -7.86
C ARG A 147 12.23 23.00 -8.30
#